data_AF-A0AAV3QPV5-F1
#
_entry.id   AF-A0AAV3QPV5-F1
#
_cell.length_a   1.000
_cell.length_b   1.000
_cell.length_c   1.000
_cell.angle_alpha   90.00
_cell.angle_beta   90.00
_cell.angle_gamma   90.00
#
_symmetry.space_group_name_H-M   'P 1'
#
loop_
_entity.id
_entity.type
_entity.pdbx_description
1 polymer ?
#
loop_
_entity_poly.entity_id
_entity_poly.type
_entity_poly.pdbx_seq_one_letter_code
_entity_poly.pdbx_strand_id
1 'polypeptide(L)'
;MEEALWAYRTTYRTPTQPTPYSLVYGVEAVHPLEVRIPSLRVAVNEGLTNEEDVHLRLQELDFLDDQRLNAQQSLECYQSRITKSYNKKVRQQSYQVEDMVLWLIHGSRSTRTQSGIINGHYLNCYYP
;
A
#
# COMPACT_ATOMS: atom_id res chain seq x y z
N MET A 1 7.00 16.45 9.42
CA MET A 1 6.36 15.61 8.37
C MET A 1 7.35 14.59 7.80
N GLU A 2 8.64 14.92 7.72
CA GLU A 2 9.71 14.02 7.28
C GLU A 2 9.84 12.74 8.11
N GLU A 3 9.81 12.84 9.45
CA GLU A 3 9.91 11.69 10.36
C GLU A 3 8.78 10.66 10.15
N ALA A 4 7.55 11.13 9.92
CA ALA A 4 6.41 10.26 9.67
C ALA A 4 6.53 9.51 8.34
N LEU A 5 7.05 10.17 7.30
CA LEU A 5 7.30 9.55 6.01
C LEU A 5 8.44 8.53 6.09
N TRP A 6 9.50 8.84 6.82
CA TRP A 6 10.60 7.92 7.08
C TRP A 6 10.09 6.66 7.79
N ALA A 7 9.40 6.83 8.92
CA ALA A 7 8.78 5.73 9.64
C ALA A 7 7.83 4.93 8.73
N TYR A 8 7.05 5.58 7.87
CA TYR A 8 6.16 4.87 6.95
C TYR A 8 6.93 3.94 6.01
N ARG A 9 8.07 4.41 5.47
CA ARG A 9 8.91 3.71 4.48
C ARG A 9 9.76 2.60 5.09
N THR A 10 10.23 2.75 6.33
CA THR A 10 11.13 1.79 6.98
C THR A 10 10.43 0.84 7.95
N THR A 11 9.12 0.99 8.17
CA THR A 11 8.36 0.07 9.02
C THR A 11 7.79 -1.08 8.21
N TYR A 12 7.88 -2.29 8.78
CA TYR A 12 7.29 -3.51 8.27
C TYR A 12 5.79 -3.36 8.01
N ARG A 13 5.29 -3.92 6.91
CA ARG A 13 3.88 -3.81 6.53
C ARG A 13 3.26 -5.19 6.44
N THR A 14 2.37 -5.54 7.36
CA THR A 14 1.68 -6.84 7.35
C THR A 14 1.03 -7.22 6.01
N PRO A 15 0.42 -6.30 5.22
CA PRO A 15 -0.17 -6.66 3.93
C PRO A 15 0.85 -7.02 2.86
N THR A 16 1.98 -6.32 2.79
CA THR A 16 3.01 -6.54 1.77
C THR A 16 4.11 -7.47 2.25
N GLN A 17 4.27 -7.65 3.57
CA GLN A 17 5.39 -8.22 4.32
C GLN A 17 6.61 -7.27 4.42
N PRO A 18 7.53 -7.13 3.44
CA PRO A 18 8.64 -6.17 3.47
C PRO A 18 8.27 -4.71 3.73
N THR A 19 9.29 -3.92 4.08
CA THR A 19 9.17 -2.46 4.20
C THR A 19 8.96 -1.82 2.82
N PRO A 20 8.22 -0.71 2.71
CA PRO A 20 8.10 0.00 1.44
C PRO A 20 9.44 0.45 0.85
N TYR A 21 10.45 0.71 1.69
CA TYR A 21 11.79 1.06 1.24
C TYR A 21 12.48 -0.12 0.54
N SER A 22 12.47 -1.32 1.12
CA SER A 22 13.13 -2.49 0.53
C SER A 22 12.48 -2.92 -0.79
N LEU A 23 11.18 -2.73 -0.96
CA LEU A 23 10.52 -2.96 -2.26
C LEU A 23 10.99 -2.02 -3.37
N VAL A 24 11.42 -0.79 -3.03
CA VAL A 24 11.90 0.18 -4.02
C VAL A 24 13.38 -0.05 -4.33
N TYR A 25 14.20 -0.22 -3.30
CA TYR A 25 15.65 -0.22 -3.42
C TYR A 25 16.30 -1.60 -3.33
N GLY A 26 15.55 -2.67 -3.03
CA GLY A 26 16.04 -4.04 -2.90
C GLY A 26 16.58 -4.40 -1.53
N VAL A 27 16.92 -3.39 -0.73
CA VAL A 27 17.61 -3.55 0.54
C VAL A 27 16.91 -2.75 1.63
N GLU A 28 16.95 -3.26 2.86
CA GLU A 28 16.46 -2.52 4.01
C GLU A 28 17.31 -1.29 4.28
N ALA A 29 16.66 -0.17 4.59
CA ALA A 29 17.30 1.11 4.85
C ALA A 29 18.30 0.99 6.02
N VAL A 30 19.52 1.49 5.83
CA VAL A 30 20.51 1.57 6.90
C VAL A 30 20.18 2.76 7.78
N HIS A 31 19.91 2.53 9.06
CA HIS A 31 19.63 3.62 9.99
C HIS A 31 20.92 4.39 10.31
N PRO A 32 20.91 5.74 10.45
CA PRO A 32 22.12 6.50 10.80
C PRO A 32 22.83 6.00 12.08
N LEU A 33 22.07 5.40 13.00
CA LEU A 33 22.61 4.79 14.22
C LEU A 33 23.49 3.57 13.93
N GLU A 34 23.18 2.80 12.89
CA GLU A 34 23.96 1.62 12.47
C GLU A 34 25.31 1.99 11.84
N VAL A 35 25.44 3.21 11.34
CA VAL A 35 26.72 3.74 10.85
C VAL A 35 27.54 4.25 12.03
N ARG A 36 26.90 4.94 12.98
CA ARG A 36 27.58 5.45 14.19
C ARG A 36 28.01 4.33 15.14
N ILE A 37 27.21 3.27 15.23
CA ILE A 37 27.49 2.03 15.96
C ILE A 37 27.48 0.94 14.89
N PRO A 38 28.66 0.55 14.36
CA PRO A 38 28.76 -0.34 13.20
C PRO A 38 27.88 -1.58 13.36
N SER A 39 26.79 -1.64 12.59
CA SER A 39 25.94 -2.83 12.56
C SER A 39 26.64 -3.93 11.77
N LEU A 40 26.22 -5.19 11.98
CA LEU A 40 26.80 -6.35 11.27
C LEU A 40 26.77 -6.15 9.74
N ARG A 41 25.69 -5.57 9.21
CA ARG A 41 25.55 -5.31 7.77
C ARG A 41 26.57 -4.29 7.28
N VAL A 42 26.78 -3.20 8.03
CA VAL A 42 27.78 -2.18 7.69
C VAL A 42 29.21 -2.75 7.78
N ALA A 43 29.52 -3.48 8.85
CA ALA A 43 30.84 -4.10 9.03
C ALA A 43 31.16 -5.15 7.95
N VAL A 44 30.17 -5.93 7.51
CA VAL A 44 30.32 -6.85 6.38
C VAL A 44 30.59 -6.08 5.10
N ASN A 45 29.82 -5.02 4.81
CA ASN A 45 29.99 -4.22 3.59
C ASN A 45 31.34 -3.50 3.53
N GLU A 46 31.88 -3.04 4.66
CA GLU A 46 33.21 -2.43 4.75
C GLU A 46 34.36 -3.43 4.49
N GLY A 47 34.11 -4.72 4.70
CA GLY A 47 35.09 -5.80 4.48
C GLY A 47 35.07 -6.42 3.08
N LEU A 48 34.11 -6.06 2.23
CA LEU A 48 34.00 -6.61 0.87
C LEU A 48 34.93 -5.89 -0.11
N THR A 49 35.45 -6.64 -1.08
CA THR A 49 36.09 -6.05 -2.26
C THR A 49 35.04 -5.46 -3.21
N ASN A 50 35.45 -4.51 -4.06
CA ASN A 50 34.53 -3.88 -5.03
C ASN A 50 33.86 -4.90 -5.95
N GLU A 51 34.54 -5.99 -6.32
CA GLU A 51 33.99 -7.03 -7.20
C GLU A 51 32.92 -7.87 -6.49
N GLU A 52 33.16 -8.21 -5.21
CA GLU A 52 32.19 -8.94 -4.38
C GLU A 52 30.95 -8.10 -4.08
N ASP A 53 31.11 -6.80 -3.79
CA ASP A 53 30.01 -5.86 -3.58
C ASP A 53 29.10 -5.76 -4.82
N VAL A 54 29.70 -5.62 -6.00
CA VAL A 54 28.95 -5.58 -7.27
C VAL A 54 28.20 -6.89 -7.51
N HIS A 55 28.85 -8.03 -7.27
CA HIS A 55 28.24 -9.34 -7.48
C HIS A 55 27.03 -9.56 -6.54
N LEU A 56 27.20 -9.26 -5.25
CA LEU A 56 26.13 -9.39 -4.26
C LEU A 56 24.95 -8.48 -4.61
N ARG A 57 25.24 -7.23 -5.01
CA ARG A 57 24.21 -6.26 -5.37
C ARG A 57 23.40 -6.68 -6.61
N LEU A 58 24.04 -7.31 -7.59
CA LEU A 58 23.32 -7.88 -8.74
C LEU A 58 22.40 -9.02 -8.30
N GLN A 59 22.88 -9.91 -7.44
CA GLN A 59 22.05 -11.00 -6.90
C GLN A 59 20.85 -10.49 -6.09
N GLU A 60 21.04 -9.45 -5.28
CA GLU A 60 19.95 -8.80 -4.55
C GLU A 60 18.91 -8.18 -5.49
N LEU A 61 19.34 -7.56 -6.58
CA LEU A 61 18.46 -6.99 -7.60
C LEU A 61 17.64 -8.06 -8.34
N ASP A 62 18.22 -9.23 -8.61
CA ASP A 62 17.49 -10.34 -9.23
C ASP A 62 16.38 -10.86 -8.30
N PHE A 63 16.69 -11.02 -7.00
CA PHE A 63 15.72 -11.48 -6.01
C PHE A 63 14.61 -10.44 -5.69
N LEU A 64 14.89 -9.17 -5.93
CA LEU A 64 14.00 -8.06 -5.63
C LEU A 64 12.71 -8.12 -6.48
N ASP A 65 12.77 -8.57 -7.72
CA ASP A 65 11.58 -8.70 -8.57
C ASP A 65 10.62 -9.78 -8.04
N ASP A 66 11.15 -10.90 -7.55
CA ASP A 66 10.37 -11.93 -6.88
C ASP A 66 9.70 -11.39 -5.60
N GLN A 67 10.43 -10.60 -4.80
CA GLN A 67 9.86 -9.95 -3.62
C GLN A 67 8.72 -8.99 -3.98
N ARG A 68 8.87 -8.20 -5.04
CA ARG A 68 7.81 -7.29 -5.52
C ARG A 68 6.58 -8.05 -5.95
N LEU A 69 6.76 -9.13 -6.71
CA LEU A 69 5.65 -9.98 -7.14
C LEU A 69 4.89 -10.57 -5.93
N ASN A 70 5.63 -11.10 -4.96
CA ASN A 70 5.04 -11.67 -3.74
C ASN A 70 4.31 -10.61 -2.90
N ALA A 71 4.88 -9.41 -2.79
CA ALA A 71 4.26 -8.29 -2.08
C ALA A 71 2.96 -7.83 -2.76
N GLN A 72 2.94 -7.79 -4.11
CA GLN A 72 1.74 -7.47 -4.87
C GLN A 72 0.64 -8.51 -4.63
N GLN A 73 0.94 -9.80 -4.76
CA GLN A 73 -0.03 -10.88 -4.52
C GLN A 73 -0.58 -10.84 -3.09
N SER A 74 0.28 -10.57 -2.11
CA SER A 74 -0.13 -10.45 -0.69
C SER A 74 -1.07 -9.27 -0.47
N LEU A 75 -0.78 -8.12 -1.10
CA LEU A 75 -1.62 -6.93 -1.07
C LEU A 75 -2.99 -7.20 -1.71
N GLU A 76 -3.04 -7.84 -2.87
CA GLU A 76 -4.28 -8.19 -3.56
C GLU A 76 -5.15 -9.13 -2.70
N CYS A 77 -4.52 -10.15 -2.09
CA CYS A 77 -5.21 -11.05 -1.16
C CYS A 77 -5.76 -10.29 0.06
N TYR A 78 -4.96 -9.39 0.64
CA TYR A 78 -5.39 -8.54 1.74
C TYR A 78 -6.58 -7.66 1.35
N GLN A 79 -6.50 -6.95 0.21
CA GLN A 79 -7.58 -6.12 -0.32
C GLN A 79 -8.85 -6.94 -0.57
N SER A 80 -8.73 -8.14 -1.15
CA SER A 80 -9.88 -9.04 -1.35
C SER A 80 -10.53 -9.42 -0.03
N ARG A 81 -9.74 -9.75 1.00
CA ARG A 81 -10.25 -10.09 2.34
C ARG A 81 -10.98 -8.92 2.99
N ILE A 82 -10.42 -7.72 2.91
CA ILE A 82 -11.02 -6.50 3.45
C ILE A 82 -12.33 -6.18 2.69
N THR A 83 -12.29 -6.22 1.37
CA THR A 83 -13.46 -5.99 0.50
C THR A 83 -14.58 -6.96 0.82
N LYS A 84 -14.28 -8.26 0.94
CA LYS A 84 -15.26 -9.29 1.31
C LYS A 84 -15.86 -9.04 2.70
N SER A 85 -15.03 -8.64 3.66
CA SER A 85 -15.49 -8.33 5.03
C SER A 85 -16.42 -7.11 5.05
N TYR A 86 -16.01 -6.02 4.38
CA TYR A 86 -16.78 -4.79 4.28
C TYR A 86 -18.11 -5.01 3.54
N ASN A 87 -18.07 -5.70 2.40
CA ASN A 87 -19.25 -5.96 1.57
C ASN A 87 -20.14 -7.09 2.10
N LYS A 88 -19.77 -7.79 3.18
CA LYS A 88 -20.54 -8.92 3.73
C LYS A 88 -22.00 -8.58 4.05
N LYS A 89 -22.28 -7.34 4.42
CA LYS A 89 -23.63 -6.85 4.77
C LYS A 89 -24.25 -5.95 3.70
N VAL A 90 -23.51 -5.66 2.63
CA VAL A 90 -24.00 -4.83 1.53
C VAL A 90 -24.93 -5.67 0.68
N ARG A 91 -26.21 -5.29 0.63
CA ARG A 91 -27.18 -5.88 -0.29
C ARG A 91 -27.12 -5.09 -1.59
N GLN A 92 -26.86 -5.78 -2.69
CA GLN A 92 -27.03 -5.16 -4.00
C GLN A 92 -28.51 -4.84 -4.19
N GLN A 93 -28.80 -3.58 -4.48
CA GLN A 93 -30.15 -3.08 -4.69
C GLN A 93 -30.20 -2.51 -6.11
N SER A 94 -31.11 -3.01 -6.95
CA SER A 94 -31.37 -2.43 -8.27
C SER A 94 -32.38 -1.30 -8.12
N TYR A 95 -32.09 -0.16 -8.74
CA TYR A 95 -32.96 1.01 -8.75
C TYR A 95 -33.47 1.24 -10.17
N GLN A 96 -34.73 1.66 -10.29
CA GLN A 96 -35.35 2.08 -11.54
C GLN A 96 -35.37 3.60 -11.65
N VAL A 97 -35.58 4.10 -12.86
CA VAL A 97 -35.91 5.52 -13.08
C VAL A 97 -37.18 5.81 -12.27
N GLU A 98 -37.18 6.92 -11.52
CA GLU A 98 -38.21 7.34 -10.53
C GLU A 98 -38.06 6.79 -9.09
N ASP A 99 -37.13 5.87 -8.83
CA ASP A 99 -36.84 5.48 -7.44
C ASP A 99 -36.18 6.62 -6.67
N MET A 100 -36.72 6.93 -5.49
CA MET A 100 -36.12 7.89 -4.57
C MET A 100 -34.95 7.24 -3.81
N VAL A 101 -33.74 7.72 -4.06
CA VAL A 101 -32.55 7.31 -3.33
C VAL A 101 -31.94 8.46 -2.55
N LEU A 102 -31.34 8.12 -1.41
CA LEU A 102 -30.49 9.04 -0.66
C LEU A 102 -29.06 8.92 -1.20
N TRP A 103 -28.49 10.05 -1.63
CA TRP A 103 -27.10 10.13 -2.04
C TRP A 103 -26.36 11.07 -1.08
N LEU A 104 -25.15 10.66 -0.68
CA LEU A 104 -24.33 11.46 0.23
C LEU A 104 -23.63 12.56 -0.58
N ILE A 105 -23.90 13.83 -0.24
CA ILE A 105 -23.23 14.98 -0.84
C ILE A 105 -21.95 15.26 -0.05
N HIS A 106 -20.80 14.98 -0.65
CA HIS A 106 -19.50 15.25 -0.04
C HIS A 106 -19.12 16.71 -0.31
N GLY A 107 -19.38 17.59 0.66
CA GLY A 107 -18.85 18.97 0.66
C GLY A 107 -19.81 20.06 0.19
N SER A 108 -20.76 20.44 1.04
CA SER A 108 -20.95 21.86 1.42
C SER A 108 -21.70 21.89 2.75
N ARG A 109 -21.37 22.87 3.61
CA ARG A 109 -22.04 23.09 4.90
C ARG A 109 -23.51 23.45 4.68
N SER A 110 -24.36 22.47 4.44
CA SER A 110 -25.81 22.61 4.52
C SER A 110 -26.42 21.25 4.77
N THR A 111 -26.79 21.00 6.02
CA THR A 111 -27.61 19.89 6.47
C THR A 111 -29.01 20.02 5.87
N ARG A 112 -29.19 19.60 4.62
CA ARG A 112 -30.53 19.43 4.05
C ARG A 112 -30.57 18.17 3.20
N THR A 113 -31.11 17.11 3.79
CA THR A 113 -31.47 15.84 3.15
C THR A 113 -32.35 16.15 1.96
N GLN A 114 -31.83 16.03 0.73
CA GLN A 114 -32.64 16.15 -0.49
C GLN A 114 -32.83 14.75 -1.07
N SER A 115 -34.09 14.28 -1.11
CA SER A 115 -34.49 13.17 -1.98
C SER A 115 -34.57 13.71 -3.41
N GLY A 116 -33.94 13.02 -4.37
CA GLY A 116 -33.94 13.42 -5.78
C GLY A 116 -33.96 12.21 -6.71
N ILE A 117 -34.44 12.43 -7.93
CA ILE A 117 -34.53 11.42 -9.01
C ILE A 117 -33.19 11.39 -9.75
N ILE A 118 -32.59 10.20 -9.92
CA ILE A 118 -31.30 10.03 -10.60
C ILE A 118 -31.50 10.11 -12.11
N ASN A 119 -30.87 11.07 -12.79
CA ASN A 119 -30.83 11.17 -14.24
C ASN A 119 -29.43 10.89 -14.77
N GLY A 120 -29.23 9.72 -15.37
CA GLY A 120 -28.46 9.64 -16.62
C GLY A 120 -27.25 8.71 -16.69
N HIS A 121 -26.36 8.60 -15.71
CA HIS A 121 -25.15 7.78 -15.89
C HIS A 121 -24.64 7.13 -14.59
N TYR A 122 -24.28 5.84 -14.73
CA TYR A 122 -23.82 4.88 -13.73
C TYR A 122 -22.92 5.46 -12.63
N LEU A 123 -23.44 5.52 -11.40
CA LEU A 123 -22.59 5.49 -10.22
C LEU A 123 -22.32 4.02 -9.89
N ASN A 124 -21.28 3.46 -10.51
CA ASN A 124 -20.59 2.31 -9.94
C ASN A 124 -19.98 2.80 -8.62
N CYS A 125 -20.76 2.73 -7.54
CA CYS A 125 -20.29 2.93 -6.18
C CYS A 125 -19.47 1.69 -5.78
N TYR A 126 -18.33 1.49 -6.44
CA TYR A 126 -17.21 0.72 -5.93
C TYR A 126 -16.14 1.73 -5.56
N TYR A 127 -16.04 2.05 -4.28
CA TYR A 127 -14.81 2.65 -3.76
C TYR A 127 -13.87 1.52 -3.36
N PRO A 128 -12.59 1.56 -3.78
CA PRO A 128 -11.55 0.62 -3.33
C PRO A 128 -11.21 0.79 -1.84
#